data_AF-A0A8T0L9L9-F1
#
_entry.id   AF-A0A8T0L9L9-F1
#
_cell.length_a   1.000
_cell.length_b   1.000
_cell.length_c   1.000
_cell.angle_alpha   90.00
_cell.angle_beta   90.00
_cell.angle_gamma   90.00
#
_symmetry.space_group_name_H-M   'P 1'
#
loop_
_entity.id
_entity.type
_entity.pdbx_description
1 polymer ?
#
loop_
_entity_poly.entity_id
_entity_poly.type
_entity_poly.pdbx_seq_one_letter_code
_entity_poly.pdbx_strand_id
1 'polypeptide(L)'
;MKKVLWAVLLFGFVLGMAESFDFNEKELESEQGLWDLYERWRSHHTVSRSFDEKQKRFNVFKANVMNVHNANKMDKPYKLKLNRFADMTNHEFTTTYANSKVGHHRMFRGMPLGNGTFMYENVDKVPSSVDWRKKGAVTDVKDQGKCVSIDGHETVPVNNEVALLKAVAHQPVSVAIDAGGFAFQFYSEGVFTGLCGTDLNHGVAIVGYGTTRDGTKYWTVKNSWGSEWGENGYIRMERDVFNKRGLCGIAMEASYPIKTSSSKSMEHSSLLKDEL
;
A
#
# COMPACT_ATOMS: atom_id res chain seq x y z
N MET A 1 1.19 -9.52 59.60
CA MET A 1 1.27 -8.33 58.70
C MET A 1 2.07 -8.73 57.47
N LYS A 2 1.40 -9.13 56.37
CA LYS A 2 2.08 -9.57 55.13
C LYS A 2 2.22 -8.37 54.19
N LYS A 3 3.47 -8.11 53.77
CA LYS A 3 3.85 -7.05 52.83
C LYS A 3 3.31 -7.39 51.43
N VAL A 4 2.64 -6.44 50.78
CA VAL A 4 2.28 -6.52 49.36
C VAL A 4 3.11 -5.46 48.63
N LEU A 5 4.13 -5.91 47.91
CA LEU A 5 4.90 -5.12 46.95
C LEU A 5 4.15 -5.13 45.62
N TRP A 6 3.67 -3.97 45.18
CA TRP A 6 3.17 -3.80 43.82
C TRP A 6 4.36 -3.56 42.89
N ALA A 7 4.73 -4.59 42.12
CA ALA A 7 5.61 -4.43 40.98
C ALA A 7 4.76 -4.01 39.78
N VAL A 8 4.84 -2.73 39.41
CA VAL A 8 4.28 -2.24 38.14
C VAL A 8 5.31 -2.56 37.05
N LEU A 9 5.09 -3.66 36.33
CA LEU A 9 5.81 -3.95 35.09
C LEU A 9 5.27 -3.03 33.99
N LEU A 10 5.93 -1.89 33.80
CA LEU A 10 5.79 -1.09 32.60
C LEU A 10 6.45 -1.84 31.43
N PHE A 11 5.68 -2.67 30.74
CA PHE A 11 6.04 -3.09 29.39
C PHE A 11 5.87 -1.87 28.47
N GLY A 12 6.96 -1.12 28.30
CA GLY A 12 7.08 -0.16 27.22
C GLY A 12 7.07 -0.93 25.91
N PHE A 13 5.92 -0.97 25.24
CA PHE A 13 5.85 -1.38 23.85
C PHE A 13 6.51 -0.25 23.04
N VAL A 14 7.81 -0.37 22.78
CA VAL A 14 8.48 0.49 21.80
C VAL A 14 7.89 0.07 20.45
N LEU A 15 6.83 0.76 20.02
CA LEU A 15 6.51 0.82 18.60
C LEU A 15 7.74 1.44 17.95
N GLY A 16 8.59 0.60 17.35
CA GLY A 16 9.63 1.09 16.46
C GLY A 16 8.94 1.83 15.32
N MET A 17 8.90 3.16 15.41
CA MET A 17 8.64 3.96 14.23
C MET A 17 9.74 3.58 13.25
N ALA A 18 9.37 3.14 12.05
CA ALA A 18 10.34 2.93 10.98
C ALA A 18 11.01 4.29 10.73
N GLU A 19 12.23 4.46 11.24
CA GLU A 19 12.98 5.70 11.07
C GLU A 19 13.20 5.93 9.57
N SER A 20 12.88 7.14 9.10
CA SER A 20 13.18 7.54 7.73
C SER A 20 14.68 7.58 7.52
N PHE A 21 15.14 7.04 6.39
CA PHE A 21 16.55 7.12 6.01
C PHE A 21 16.79 8.40 5.21
N ASP A 22 17.57 9.31 5.81
CA ASP A 22 17.95 10.58 5.19
C ASP A 22 19.42 10.58 4.73
N PHE A 23 19.71 11.43 3.75
CA PHE A 23 21.04 11.65 3.20
C PHE A 23 21.30 13.12 2.89
N ASN A 24 22.56 13.51 2.92
CA ASN A 24 23.01 14.86 2.62
C ASN A 24 23.49 14.95 1.16
N GLU A 25 23.27 16.08 0.50
CA GLU A 25 23.77 16.33 -0.87
C GLU A 25 25.29 16.17 -0.97
N LYS A 26 26.05 16.51 0.08
CA LYS A 26 27.51 16.36 0.12
C LYS A 26 27.97 14.91 -0.05
N GLU A 27 27.17 13.94 0.41
CA GLU A 27 27.48 12.51 0.24
C GLU A 27 27.41 12.08 -1.22
N LEU A 28 26.71 12.84 -2.08
CA LEU A 28 26.56 12.53 -3.51
C LEU A 28 27.71 13.05 -4.37
N GLU A 29 28.58 13.90 -3.82
CA GLU A 29 29.61 14.63 -4.57
C GLU A 29 30.86 13.78 -4.90
N SER A 30 31.02 12.61 -4.25
CA SER A 30 32.17 11.73 -4.45
C SER A 30 31.80 10.25 -4.43
N GLU A 31 32.64 9.41 -5.05
CA GLU A 31 32.43 7.96 -5.02
C GLU A 31 32.50 7.40 -3.60
N GLN A 32 33.45 7.89 -2.79
CA GLN A 32 33.58 7.49 -1.39
C GLN A 32 32.35 7.89 -0.57
N GLY A 33 31.83 9.11 -0.76
CA GLY A 33 30.62 9.57 -0.08
C GLY A 33 29.40 8.70 -0.44
N LEU A 34 29.24 8.35 -1.72
CA LEU A 34 28.17 7.46 -2.18
C LEU A 34 28.32 6.05 -1.59
N TRP A 35 29.55 5.55 -1.49
CA TRP A 35 29.83 4.25 -0.89
C TRP A 35 29.51 4.22 0.60
N ASP A 36 29.91 5.24 1.34
CA ASP A 36 29.62 5.38 2.77
C ASP A 36 28.10 5.49 3.01
N LEU A 37 27.41 6.26 2.15
CA LEU A 37 25.95 6.35 2.13
C LEU A 37 25.29 4.98 1.89
N TYR A 38 25.81 4.20 0.94
CA TYR A 38 25.30 2.87 0.63
C TYR A 38 25.47 1.90 1.81
N GLU A 39 26.61 1.93 2.48
CA GLU A 39 26.84 1.09 3.67
C GLU A 39 25.92 1.47 4.82
N ARG A 40 25.72 2.78 5.05
CA ARG A 40 24.78 3.28 6.05
C ARG A 40 23.34 2.86 5.72
N TRP A 41 22.93 2.96 4.46
CA TRP A 41 21.61 2.52 3.99
C TRP A 41 21.40 1.01 4.20
N ARG A 42 22.40 0.19 3.84
CA ARG A 42 22.34 -1.27 4.04
C ARG A 42 22.22 -1.65 5.50
N SER A 43 22.96 -0.96 6.37
CA SER A 43 22.87 -1.16 7.81
C SER A 43 21.48 -0.81 8.33
N HIS A 44 20.92 0.32 7.89
CA HIS A 44 19.59 0.79 8.30
C HIS A 44 18.46 -0.19 7.91
N HIS A 45 18.46 -0.66 6.67
CA HIS A 45 17.43 -1.57 6.16
C HIS A 45 17.77 -3.05 6.32
N THR A 46 18.85 -3.38 7.04
CA THR A 46 19.30 -4.77 7.29
C THR A 46 19.51 -5.58 5.99
N VAL A 47 20.11 -4.97 4.97
CA VAL A 47 20.31 -5.58 3.64
C VAL A 47 21.66 -6.29 3.56
N SER A 48 21.64 -7.62 3.73
CA SER A 48 22.83 -8.48 3.58
C SER A 48 23.08 -8.83 2.10
N ARG A 49 24.34 -8.73 1.67
CA ARG A 49 24.82 -9.00 0.30
C ARG A 49 26.21 -9.60 0.37
N SER A 50 26.54 -10.51 -0.55
CA SER A 50 27.91 -11.01 -0.69
C SER A 50 28.84 -9.91 -1.23
N PHE A 51 30.15 -10.07 -1.04
CA PHE A 51 31.14 -9.09 -1.51
C PHE A 51 31.03 -8.84 -3.03
N ASP A 52 30.89 -9.90 -3.83
CA ASP A 52 30.78 -9.80 -5.28
C ASP A 52 29.46 -9.15 -5.74
N GLU A 53 28.36 -9.34 -4.99
CA GLU A 53 27.08 -8.72 -5.29
C GLU A 53 27.07 -7.24 -4.90
N LYS A 54 27.78 -6.89 -3.82
CA LYS A 54 27.82 -5.55 -3.24
C LYS A 54 28.23 -4.49 -4.25
N GLN A 55 29.25 -4.74 -5.06
CA GLN A 55 29.72 -3.78 -6.07
C GLN A 55 28.68 -3.54 -7.17
N LYS A 56 27.97 -4.59 -7.60
CA LYS A 56 26.90 -4.49 -8.61
C LYS A 56 25.72 -3.69 -8.06
N ARG A 57 25.31 -4.01 -6.83
CA ARG A 57 24.22 -3.35 -6.10
C ARG A 57 24.54 -1.89 -5.80
N PHE A 58 25.80 -1.58 -5.52
CA PHE A 58 26.25 -0.20 -5.33
C PHE A 58 26.02 0.67 -6.58
N ASN A 59 26.27 0.14 -7.79
CA ASN A 59 26.00 0.90 -9.02
C ASN A 59 24.50 1.17 -9.21
N VAL A 60 23.63 0.21 -8.88
CA VAL A 60 22.17 0.38 -8.91
C VAL A 60 21.73 1.42 -7.88
N PHE A 61 22.26 1.30 -6.65
CA PHE A 61 22.00 2.24 -5.57
C PHE A 61 22.36 3.67 -5.95
N LYS A 62 23.57 3.91 -6.50
CA LYS A 62 23.99 5.23 -7.00
C LYS A 62 22.97 5.81 -7.99
N ALA A 63 22.58 5.03 -8.99
CA ALA A 63 21.62 5.50 -10.00
C ALA A 63 20.26 5.86 -9.36
N ASN A 64 19.76 5.03 -8.44
CA ASN A 64 18.50 5.27 -7.75
C ASN A 64 18.56 6.50 -6.85
N VAL A 65 19.64 6.68 -6.08
CA VAL A 65 19.85 7.85 -5.21
C VAL A 65 19.84 9.14 -6.02
N MET A 66 20.59 9.18 -7.13
CA MET A 66 20.61 10.35 -8.01
C MET A 66 19.23 10.65 -8.59
N ASN A 67 18.47 9.63 -9.00
CA ASN A 67 17.12 9.80 -9.52
C ASN A 67 16.13 10.29 -8.45
N VAL A 68 16.19 9.75 -7.24
CA VAL A 68 15.37 10.22 -6.08
C VAL A 68 15.71 11.67 -5.77
N HIS A 69 17.00 11.99 -5.67
CA HIS A 69 17.50 13.32 -5.39
C HIS A 69 17.01 14.34 -6.44
N ASN A 70 17.19 14.04 -7.72
CA ASN A 70 16.77 14.90 -8.83
C ASN A 70 15.24 15.04 -8.90
N ALA A 71 14.48 13.98 -8.63
CA ALA A 71 13.02 14.04 -8.58
C ALA A 71 12.52 14.95 -7.44
N ASN A 72 13.18 14.92 -6.28
CA ASN A 72 12.79 15.73 -5.13
C ASN A 72 13.10 17.23 -5.29
N LYS A 73 14.02 17.59 -6.20
CA LYS A 73 14.28 18.98 -6.64
C LYS A 73 13.16 19.55 -7.50
N MET A 74 12.30 18.72 -8.08
CA MET A 74 11.15 19.17 -8.84
C MET A 74 10.02 19.61 -7.89
N ASP A 75 9.26 20.61 -8.31
CA ASP A 75 8.05 21.03 -7.62
C ASP A 75 6.90 20.06 -7.92
N LYS A 76 6.79 19.02 -7.10
CA LYS A 76 5.80 17.96 -7.20
C LYS A 76 5.05 17.82 -5.86
N PRO A 77 3.76 17.45 -5.89
CA PRO A 77 2.94 17.28 -4.68
C PRO A 77 3.28 16.02 -3.87
N TYR A 78 4.33 15.29 -4.25
CA TYR A 78 4.83 14.10 -3.58
C TYR A 78 6.36 14.11 -3.53
N LYS A 79 6.90 13.36 -2.55
CA LYS A 79 8.35 13.16 -2.37
C LYS A 79 8.70 11.69 -2.46
N LEU A 80 9.94 11.43 -2.85
CA LEU A 80 10.56 10.12 -2.90
C LEU A 80 11.57 9.97 -1.76
N LYS A 81 11.81 8.73 -1.31
CA LYS A 81 12.82 8.41 -0.28
C LYS A 81 13.62 7.17 -0.65
N LEU A 82 14.80 7.03 -0.06
CA LEU A 82 15.58 5.79 -0.13
C LEU A 82 14.99 4.77 0.83
N ASN A 83 14.03 3.98 0.35
CA ASN A 83 13.49 2.85 1.10
C ASN A 83 14.35 1.59 0.90
N ARG A 84 13.93 0.46 1.48
CA ARG A 84 14.62 -0.83 1.38
C ARG A 84 14.81 -1.40 -0.03
N PHE A 85 14.24 -0.77 -1.07
CA PHE A 85 14.38 -1.17 -2.47
C PHE A 85 15.47 -0.38 -3.22
N ALA A 86 16.25 0.46 -2.54
CA ALA A 86 17.21 1.35 -3.19
C ALA A 86 18.35 0.66 -3.95
N ASP A 87 18.69 -0.60 -3.64
CA ASP A 87 19.68 -1.39 -4.38
C ASP A 87 19.08 -2.30 -5.48
N MET A 88 17.77 -2.16 -5.73
CA MET A 88 17.05 -2.89 -6.78
C MET A 88 16.83 -2.01 -8.00
N THR A 89 17.08 -2.57 -9.18
CA THR A 89 16.62 -1.96 -10.43
C THR A 89 15.10 -1.97 -10.46
N ASN A 90 14.50 -1.07 -11.24
CA ASN A 90 13.05 -1.06 -11.39
C ASN A 90 12.52 -2.38 -12.01
N HIS A 91 13.27 -3.01 -12.91
CA HIS A 91 12.90 -4.31 -13.47
C HIS A 91 12.88 -5.43 -12.41
N GLU A 92 13.91 -5.49 -11.56
CA GLU A 92 13.93 -6.45 -10.43
C GLU A 92 12.78 -6.17 -9.47
N PHE A 93 12.58 -4.91 -9.11
CA PHE A 93 11.52 -4.49 -8.20
C PHE A 93 10.14 -4.91 -8.72
N THR A 94 9.82 -4.56 -9.96
CA THR A 94 8.53 -4.87 -10.57
C THR A 94 8.30 -6.36 -10.71
N THR A 95 9.31 -7.10 -11.16
CA THR A 95 9.22 -8.56 -11.32
C THR A 95 8.98 -9.27 -9.99
N THR A 96 9.57 -8.78 -8.89
CA THR A 96 9.45 -9.38 -7.56
C THR A 96 8.22 -8.92 -6.79
N TYR A 97 7.87 -7.62 -6.83
CA TYR A 97 6.90 -7.00 -5.92
C TYR A 97 5.61 -6.49 -6.58
N ALA A 98 5.63 -6.24 -7.89
CA ALA A 98 4.51 -5.67 -8.65
C ALA A 98 4.14 -6.53 -9.87
N ASN A 99 4.16 -7.86 -9.71
CA ASN A 99 3.84 -8.82 -10.76
C ASN A 99 2.81 -9.85 -10.31
N SER A 100 1.68 -9.38 -9.78
CA SER A 100 0.51 -10.19 -9.43
C SER A 100 -0.22 -10.77 -10.66
N LYS A 101 0.33 -10.59 -11.87
CA LYS A 101 -0.20 -11.14 -13.13
C LYS A 101 -1.68 -10.78 -13.39
N VAL A 102 -2.13 -9.61 -12.92
CA VAL A 102 -3.53 -9.17 -13.06
C VAL A 102 -3.96 -9.19 -14.53
N GLY A 103 -3.19 -8.54 -15.42
CA GLY A 103 -3.46 -8.54 -16.86
C GLY A 103 -3.51 -9.94 -17.48
N HIS A 104 -2.65 -10.86 -17.05
CA HIS A 104 -2.65 -12.26 -17.51
C HIS A 104 -3.93 -12.98 -17.06
N HIS A 105 -4.31 -12.87 -15.78
CA HIS A 105 -5.57 -13.46 -15.29
C HIS A 105 -6.80 -12.88 -15.99
N ARG A 106 -6.80 -11.58 -16.30
CA ARG A 106 -7.84 -10.93 -17.11
C ARG A 106 -7.95 -11.52 -18.51
N MET A 107 -6.84 -11.83 -19.17
CA MET A 107 -6.87 -12.45 -20.51
C MET A 107 -7.56 -13.83 -20.50
N PHE A 108 -7.40 -14.62 -19.44
CA PHE A 108 -8.03 -15.94 -19.34
C PHE A 108 -9.48 -15.89 -18.84
N ARG A 109 -9.82 -14.93 -17.97
CA ARG A 109 -11.16 -14.84 -17.35
C ARG A 109 -12.12 -13.88 -18.05
N GLY A 110 -11.63 -13.07 -18.99
CA GLY A 110 -12.39 -11.97 -19.60
C GLY A 110 -12.43 -10.73 -18.71
N MET A 111 -12.96 -9.62 -19.23
CA MET A 111 -13.23 -8.44 -18.41
C MET A 111 -14.27 -8.78 -17.34
N PRO A 112 -14.06 -8.40 -16.08
CA PRO A 112 -15.08 -8.55 -15.06
C PRO A 112 -16.24 -7.62 -15.40
N LEU A 113 -17.28 -8.18 -16.02
CA LEU A 113 -18.55 -7.52 -16.28
C LEU A 113 -19.42 -7.73 -15.04
N GLY A 114 -19.85 -6.63 -14.40
CA GLY A 114 -20.86 -6.71 -13.35
C GLY A 114 -22.17 -7.26 -13.90
N ASN A 115 -23.01 -7.87 -13.05
CA ASN A 115 -24.31 -8.45 -13.40
C ASN A 115 -25.39 -7.40 -13.76
N GLY A 116 -25.00 -6.23 -14.26
CA GLY A 116 -25.90 -5.13 -14.63
C GLY A 116 -26.52 -4.37 -13.46
N THR A 117 -26.21 -4.73 -12.22
CA THR A 117 -26.64 -4.04 -11.00
C THR A 117 -25.41 -3.68 -10.17
N PHE A 118 -25.39 -2.47 -9.61
CA PHE A 118 -24.34 -2.00 -8.71
C PHE A 118 -24.97 -1.60 -7.36
N MET A 119 -24.61 -2.28 -6.25
CA MET A 119 -25.24 -2.13 -4.93
C MET A 119 -25.30 -0.67 -4.47
N TYR A 120 -24.28 0.12 -4.77
CA TYR A 120 -24.20 1.53 -4.37
C TYR A 120 -24.61 2.52 -5.47
N GLU A 121 -25.28 2.07 -6.54
CA GLU A 121 -25.69 2.91 -7.67
C GLU A 121 -26.54 4.11 -7.24
N ASN A 122 -27.54 3.86 -6.39
CA ASN A 122 -28.52 4.85 -5.93
C ASN A 122 -28.06 5.65 -4.69
N VAL A 123 -26.77 5.61 -4.33
CA VAL A 123 -26.25 6.46 -3.25
C VAL A 123 -26.05 7.88 -3.79
N ASP A 124 -26.84 8.83 -3.29
CA ASP A 124 -26.81 10.22 -3.75
C ASP A 124 -25.71 11.07 -3.10
N LYS A 125 -25.46 10.86 -1.81
CA LYS A 125 -24.50 11.65 -1.03
C LYS A 125 -23.53 10.74 -0.30
N VAL A 126 -22.25 11.02 -0.45
CA VAL A 126 -21.16 10.40 0.32
C VAL A 126 -20.44 11.47 1.14
N PRO A 127 -19.80 11.10 2.27
CA PRO A 127 -18.96 12.04 3.01
C PRO A 127 -17.88 12.67 2.13
N SER A 128 -17.39 13.86 2.50
CA SER A 128 -16.28 14.51 1.78
C SER A 128 -14.92 13.83 1.99
N SER A 129 -14.79 13.05 3.06
CA SER A 129 -13.62 12.22 3.35
C SER A 129 -14.03 10.99 4.16
N VAL A 130 -13.36 9.86 3.89
CA VAL A 130 -13.51 8.62 4.65
C VAL A 130 -12.12 8.05 4.94
N ASP A 131 -11.94 7.53 6.15
CA ASP A 131 -10.73 6.80 6.55
C ASP A 131 -11.14 5.58 7.39
N TRP A 132 -11.15 4.40 6.78
CA TRP A 132 -11.55 3.15 7.43
C TRP A 132 -10.57 2.70 8.51
N ARG A 133 -9.34 3.23 8.53
CA ARG A 133 -8.36 2.97 9.60
C ARG A 133 -8.87 3.51 10.93
N LYS A 134 -9.46 4.71 10.92
CA LYS A 134 -10.06 5.35 12.10
C LYS A 134 -11.31 4.62 12.63
N LYS A 135 -11.91 3.77 11.80
CA LYS A 135 -13.08 2.95 12.16
C LYS A 135 -12.70 1.54 12.61
N GLY A 136 -11.40 1.23 12.75
CA GLY A 136 -10.93 -0.12 13.14
C GLY A 136 -11.16 -1.20 12.07
N ALA A 137 -11.57 -0.81 10.86
CA ALA A 137 -11.87 -1.72 9.75
C ALA A 137 -10.65 -2.04 8.88
N VAL A 138 -9.51 -1.42 9.18
CA VAL A 138 -8.23 -1.71 8.53
C VAL A 138 -7.29 -2.24 9.59
N THR A 139 -6.79 -3.44 9.36
CA THR A 139 -5.93 -4.12 10.32
C THR A 139 -4.47 -3.81 10.03
N ASP A 140 -3.63 -3.86 11.05
CA ASP A 140 -2.22 -4.22 10.85
C ASP A 140 -2.12 -5.68 10.38
N VAL A 141 -0.91 -6.19 10.10
CA VAL A 141 -0.74 -7.62 9.82
C VAL A 141 -1.30 -8.41 11.02
N LYS A 142 -2.28 -9.29 10.78
CA LYS A 142 -2.97 -10.06 11.83
C LYS A 142 -2.76 -11.56 11.65
N ASP A 143 -2.76 -12.26 12.78
CA ASP A 143 -2.80 -13.72 12.86
C ASP A 143 -4.19 -14.25 12.43
N GLN A 144 -4.19 -15.33 11.65
CA GLN A 144 -5.31 -15.86 10.86
C GLN A 144 -6.38 -16.64 11.67
N GLY A 145 -6.32 -16.59 13.00
CA GLY A 145 -7.22 -17.33 13.90
C GLY A 145 -8.70 -16.91 13.91
N LYS A 146 -9.11 -15.93 13.10
CA LYS A 146 -10.52 -15.54 12.92
C LYS A 146 -10.93 -15.79 11.46
N CYS A 147 -11.60 -16.92 11.23
CA CYS A 147 -12.22 -17.22 9.95
C CYS A 147 -13.45 -16.33 9.75
N VAL A 148 -13.46 -15.56 8.67
CA VAL A 148 -14.60 -14.74 8.24
C VAL A 148 -15.13 -15.29 6.92
N SER A 149 -16.44 -15.48 6.81
CA SER A 149 -17.10 -15.90 5.56
C SER A 149 -17.72 -14.70 4.85
N ILE A 150 -17.60 -14.67 3.53
CA ILE A 150 -18.31 -13.71 2.66
C ILE A 150 -19.45 -14.44 1.95
N ASP A 151 -20.51 -13.73 1.61
CA ASP A 151 -21.66 -14.31 0.89
C ASP A 151 -21.49 -14.17 -0.63
N GLY A 152 -20.59 -13.27 -1.04
CA GLY A 152 -20.25 -13.04 -2.43
C GLY A 152 -19.25 -11.91 -2.56
N HIS A 153 -19.09 -11.43 -3.78
CA HIS A 153 -18.34 -10.24 -4.11
C HIS A 153 -19.02 -9.54 -5.28
N GLU A 154 -18.74 -8.27 -5.45
CA GLU A 154 -19.28 -7.46 -6.51
C GLU A 154 -18.18 -6.60 -7.12
N THR A 155 -18.27 -6.40 -8.42
CA THR A 155 -17.33 -5.58 -9.18
C THR A 155 -17.91 -4.18 -9.34
N VAL A 156 -17.11 -3.16 -9.05
CA VAL A 156 -17.46 -1.76 -9.30
C VAL A 156 -17.48 -1.51 -10.82
N PRO A 157 -18.42 -0.71 -11.35
CA PRO A 157 -18.42 -0.30 -12.75
C PRO A 157 -17.04 0.18 -13.24
N VAL A 158 -16.55 -0.45 -14.30
CA VAL A 158 -15.21 -0.21 -14.87
C VAL A 158 -15.08 1.23 -15.36
N ASN A 159 -13.91 1.84 -15.11
CA ASN A 159 -13.55 3.21 -15.50
C ASN A 159 -14.51 4.28 -14.94
N ASN A 160 -14.93 4.10 -13.69
CA ASN A 160 -15.89 4.98 -13.03
C ASN A 160 -15.45 5.31 -11.60
N GLU A 161 -14.65 6.37 -11.44
CA GLU A 161 -14.23 6.84 -10.12
C GLU A 161 -15.39 7.31 -9.23
N VAL A 162 -16.53 7.71 -9.81
CA VAL A 162 -17.73 8.08 -9.04
C VAL A 162 -18.35 6.84 -8.40
N ALA A 163 -18.52 5.75 -9.15
CA ALA A 163 -19.00 4.49 -8.59
C ALA A 163 -18.01 3.92 -7.58
N LEU A 164 -16.71 4.00 -7.86
CA LEU A 164 -15.65 3.62 -6.92
C LEU A 164 -15.74 4.43 -5.62
N LEU A 165 -15.96 5.74 -5.70
CA LEU A 165 -16.14 6.60 -4.53
C LEU A 165 -17.32 6.18 -3.68
N LYS A 166 -18.46 5.85 -4.32
CA LYS A 166 -19.64 5.33 -3.63
C LYS A 166 -19.32 4.03 -2.90
N ALA A 167 -18.62 3.09 -3.53
CA ALA A 167 -18.21 1.85 -2.88
C ALA A 167 -17.26 2.09 -1.69
N VAL A 168 -16.21 2.90 -1.88
CA VAL A 168 -15.22 3.22 -0.83
C VAL A 168 -15.86 3.95 0.35
N ALA A 169 -16.92 4.72 0.12
CA ALA A 169 -17.65 5.39 1.19
C ALA A 169 -18.35 4.41 2.16
N HIS A 170 -18.62 3.18 1.72
CA HIS A 170 -19.33 2.16 2.50
C HIS A 170 -18.42 1.06 3.04
N GLN A 171 -17.31 0.76 2.35
CA GLN A 171 -16.31 -0.21 2.82
C GLN A 171 -14.98 -0.09 2.06
N PRO A 172 -13.87 -0.68 2.55
CA PRO A 172 -12.66 -0.82 1.76
C PRO A 172 -12.90 -1.59 0.45
N VAL A 173 -12.24 -1.18 -0.63
CA VAL A 173 -12.39 -1.78 -1.97
C VAL A 173 -11.05 -2.29 -2.46
N SER A 174 -11.01 -3.54 -2.91
CA SER A 174 -9.83 -4.11 -3.57
C SER A 174 -9.74 -3.58 -4.99
N VAL A 175 -8.57 -3.12 -5.40
CA VAL A 175 -8.33 -2.59 -6.75
C VAL A 175 -7.02 -3.11 -7.32
N ALA A 176 -6.90 -3.15 -8.64
CA ALA A 176 -5.63 -3.35 -9.31
C ALA A 176 -5.10 -2.04 -9.89
N ILE A 177 -3.77 -1.88 -9.87
CA ILE A 177 -3.05 -0.71 -10.38
C ILE A 177 -1.82 -1.15 -11.19
N ASP A 178 -1.30 -0.24 -12.01
CA ASP A 178 0.08 -0.27 -12.48
C ASP A 178 1.00 0.37 -11.43
N ALA A 179 1.75 -0.46 -10.72
CA ALA A 179 2.71 -0.05 -9.69
C ALA A 179 4.16 -0.10 -10.19
N GLY A 180 4.37 -0.11 -11.52
CA GLY A 180 5.66 -0.37 -12.14
C GLY A 180 6.64 0.80 -12.16
N GLY A 181 6.15 2.03 -12.04
CA GLY A 181 6.97 3.23 -12.23
C GLY A 181 8.05 3.44 -11.15
N PHE A 182 9.19 4.00 -11.54
CA PHE A 182 10.27 4.38 -10.62
C PHE A 182 9.79 5.25 -9.44
N ALA A 183 8.97 6.27 -9.73
CA ALA A 183 8.44 7.14 -8.68
C ALA A 183 7.51 6.38 -7.71
N PHE A 184 6.85 5.32 -8.17
CA PHE A 184 6.01 4.48 -7.31
C PHE A 184 6.88 3.59 -6.40
N GLN A 185 7.96 3.00 -6.93
CA GLN A 185 8.94 2.23 -6.17
C GLN A 185 9.49 3.02 -4.97
N PHE A 186 9.78 4.31 -5.17
CA PHE A 186 10.42 5.16 -4.16
C PHE A 186 9.48 6.13 -3.45
N TYR A 187 8.16 6.00 -3.63
CA TYR A 187 7.19 6.89 -3.00
C TYR A 187 7.40 6.97 -1.48
N SER A 188 7.41 8.20 -0.96
CA SER A 188 7.56 8.52 0.46
C SER A 188 6.26 9.07 1.03
N GLU A 189 5.82 10.20 0.49
CA GLU A 189 4.72 11.00 1.06
C GLU A 189 4.14 11.97 0.03
N GLY A 190 3.00 12.56 0.38
CA GLY A 190 2.29 13.54 -0.45
C GLY A 190 1.23 12.90 -1.34
N VAL A 191 0.59 13.69 -2.20
CA VAL A 191 -0.39 13.14 -3.16
C VAL A 191 0.38 12.75 -4.42
N PHE A 192 0.44 11.45 -4.69
CA PHE A 192 1.11 10.90 -5.85
C PHE A 192 0.36 11.28 -7.13
N THR A 193 1.05 12.02 -7.99
CA THR A 193 0.65 12.43 -9.34
C THR A 193 1.66 11.95 -10.39
N GLY A 194 2.49 10.98 -10.03
CA GLY A 194 3.57 10.47 -10.87
C GLY A 194 3.04 9.72 -12.10
N LEU A 195 3.87 9.63 -13.13
CA LEU A 195 3.55 8.88 -14.34
C LEU A 195 3.45 7.38 -14.04
N CYS A 196 2.41 6.76 -14.58
CA CYS A 196 2.16 5.32 -14.58
C CYS A 196 1.30 4.96 -15.80
N GLY A 197 1.37 3.71 -16.24
CA GLY A 197 0.54 3.19 -17.31
C GLY A 197 -0.80 2.67 -16.80
N THR A 198 -1.40 1.78 -17.57
CA THR A 198 -2.65 1.08 -17.21
C THR A 198 -2.53 -0.43 -17.38
N ASP A 199 -1.29 -0.93 -17.45
CA ASP A 199 -0.97 -2.35 -17.51
C ASP A 199 -0.96 -2.91 -16.09
N LEU A 200 -2.17 -3.14 -15.56
CA LEU A 200 -2.38 -3.54 -14.18
C LEU A 200 -1.54 -4.76 -13.81
N ASN A 201 -0.72 -4.60 -12.78
CA ASN A 201 0.29 -5.57 -12.38
C ASN A 201 0.33 -5.80 -10.87
N HIS A 202 -0.38 -5.01 -10.07
CA HIS A 202 -0.35 -5.09 -8.61
C HIS A 202 -1.74 -4.90 -7.99
N GLY A 203 -2.07 -5.70 -6.98
CA GLY A 203 -3.32 -5.62 -6.22
C GLY A 203 -3.15 -4.86 -4.90
N VAL A 204 -4.03 -3.90 -4.63
CA VAL A 204 -4.01 -3.05 -3.44
C VAL A 204 -5.44 -2.82 -2.90
N ALA A 205 -5.57 -2.18 -1.74
CA ALA A 205 -6.87 -1.86 -1.17
C ALA A 205 -7.04 -0.36 -0.98
N ILE A 206 -8.10 0.23 -1.52
CA ILE A 206 -8.52 1.58 -1.18
C ILE A 206 -9.22 1.52 0.18
N VAL A 207 -8.68 2.24 1.16
CA VAL A 207 -9.17 2.26 2.54
C VAL A 207 -9.73 3.63 2.94
N GLY A 208 -9.81 4.56 1.99
CA GLY A 208 -10.35 5.88 2.24
C GLY A 208 -10.12 6.82 1.08
N TYR A 209 -10.56 8.06 1.28
CA TYR A 209 -10.34 9.18 0.36
C TYR A 209 -10.43 10.49 1.14
N GLY A 210 -9.89 11.54 0.56
CA GLY A 210 -9.99 12.88 1.11
C GLY A 210 -9.73 13.95 0.06
N THR A 211 -9.56 15.15 0.58
CA THR A 211 -9.15 16.34 -0.18
C THR A 211 -8.12 17.06 0.68
N THR A 212 -6.98 17.43 0.11
CA THR A 212 -5.96 18.25 0.76
C THR A 212 -6.44 19.71 0.89
N ARG A 213 -5.69 20.53 1.65
CA ARG A 213 -6.07 21.93 1.91
C ARG A 213 -6.11 22.80 0.65
N ASP A 214 -5.27 22.49 -0.32
CA ASP A 214 -5.20 23.13 -1.64
C ASP A 214 -6.25 22.60 -2.63
N GLY A 215 -7.10 21.65 -2.22
CA GLY A 215 -8.19 21.13 -3.05
C GLY A 215 -7.87 19.84 -3.82
N THR A 216 -6.64 19.32 -3.73
CA THR A 216 -6.27 18.06 -4.40
C THR A 216 -6.99 16.87 -3.80
N LYS A 217 -7.80 16.18 -4.60
CA LYS A 217 -8.54 14.98 -4.20
C LYS A 217 -7.63 13.77 -4.25
N TYR A 218 -7.75 12.87 -3.27
CA TYR A 218 -6.93 11.67 -3.23
C TYR A 218 -7.68 10.43 -2.74
N TRP A 219 -7.22 9.26 -3.18
CA TRP A 219 -7.46 7.95 -2.58
C TRP A 219 -6.42 7.68 -1.51
N THR A 220 -6.81 7.09 -0.37
CA THR A 220 -5.86 6.47 0.58
C THR A 220 -5.79 4.99 0.28
N VAL A 221 -4.64 4.52 -0.17
CA VAL A 221 -4.45 3.16 -0.66
C VAL A 221 -3.47 2.43 0.26
N LYS A 222 -3.88 1.27 0.76
CA LYS A 222 -3.05 0.36 1.55
C LYS A 222 -2.28 -0.56 0.62
N ASN A 223 -0.96 -0.62 0.80
CA ASN A 223 -0.07 -1.51 0.07
C ASN A 223 0.40 -2.69 0.94
N SER A 224 1.14 -3.62 0.34
CA SER A 224 1.62 -4.87 0.95
C SER A 224 3.15 -4.99 0.96
N TRP A 225 3.87 -3.87 0.87
CA TRP A 225 5.34 -3.84 0.77
C TRP A 225 6.09 -3.54 2.08
N GLY A 226 5.36 -3.53 3.21
CA GLY A 226 5.89 -3.18 4.54
C GLY A 226 5.67 -1.71 4.89
N SER A 227 5.78 -1.38 6.17
CA SER A 227 5.58 -0.02 6.69
C SER A 227 6.67 0.96 6.27
N GLU A 228 7.87 0.48 5.92
CA GLU A 228 8.97 1.33 5.44
C GLU A 228 8.68 1.98 4.08
N TRP A 229 7.77 1.42 3.27
CA TRP A 229 7.39 2.00 1.99
C TRP A 229 6.27 3.03 2.15
N GLY A 230 6.37 4.17 1.45
CA GLY A 230 5.35 5.22 1.50
C GLY A 230 5.09 5.79 2.89
N GLU A 231 3.84 6.18 3.11
CA GLU A 231 3.33 6.75 4.36
C GLU A 231 2.92 5.63 5.31
N ASN A 232 3.89 4.93 5.90
CA ASN A 232 3.66 3.75 6.76
C ASN A 232 2.95 2.59 6.04
N GLY A 233 3.35 2.30 4.81
CA GLY A 233 2.74 1.25 3.96
C GLY A 233 1.53 1.73 3.16
N TYR A 234 1.21 3.03 3.19
CA TYR A 234 0.12 3.64 2.43
C TYR A 234 0.65 4.60 1.38
N ILE A 235 -0.18 4.86 0.36
CA ILE A 235 0.02 5.92 -0.63
C ILE A 235 -1.26 6.72 -0.78
N ARG A 236 -1.12 8.04 -0.91
CA ARG A 236 -2.21 8.90 -1.34
C ARG A 236 -2.10 9.09 -2.84
N MET A 237 -3.03 8.53 -3.61
CA MET A 237 -3.03 8.64 -5.08
C MET A 237 -4.04 9.69 -5.51
N GLU A 238 -3.69 10.54 -6.48
CA GLU A 238 -4.62 11.52 -7.02
C GLU A 238 -5.92 10.84 -7.52
N ARG A 239 -7.04 11.47 -7.20
CA ARG A 239 -8.39 11.02 -7.53
C ARG A 239 -9.09 12.08 -8.37
N ASP A 240 -10.06 11.66 -9.16
CA ASP A 240 -10.87 12.56 -10.02
C ASP A 240 -10.00 13.14 -11.15
N VAL A 241 -9.19 12.27 -11.74
CA VAL A 241 -8.30 12.62 -12.85
C VAL A 241 -9.07 12.55 -14.18
N PHE A 242 -8.59 13.26 -15.20
CA PHE A 242 -9.24 13.32 -16.51
C PHE A 242 -9.42 11.92 -17.16
N ASN A 243 -8.46 11.02 -16.96
CA ASN A 243 -8.53 9.67 -17.48
C ASN A 243 -9.54 8.84 -16.70
N LYS A 244 -10.62 8.39 -17.34
CA LYS A 244 -11.67 7.57 -16.72
C LYS A 244 -11.15 6.27 -16.09
N ARG A 245 -10.00 5.77 -16.53
CA ARG A 245 -9.33 4.60 -15.91
C ARG A 245 -8.80 4.90 -14.50
N GLY A 246 -8.77 6.17 -14.09
CA GLY A 246 -8.12 6.64 -12.88
C GLY A 246 -6.60 6.64 -13.00
N LEU A 247 -5.91 7.28 -12.05
CA LEU A 247 -4.46 7.27 -11.99
C LEU A 247 -3.95 5.83 -11.82
N CYS A 248 -2.98 5.44 -12.65
CA CYS A 248 -2.42 4.08 -12.70
C CYS A 248 -3.45 2.97 -12.96
N GLY A 249 -4.59 3.30 -13.57
CA GLY A 249 -5.65 2.34 -13.85
C GLY A 249 -6.48 1.92 -12.64
N ILE A 250 -6.43 2.67 -11.53
CA ILE A 250 -7.08 2.32 -10.24
C ILE A 250 -8.59 2.09 -10.34
N ALA A 251 -9.27 2.63 -11.36
CA ALA A 251 -10.70 2.46 -11.59
C ALA A 251 -11.04 1.36 -12.61
N MET A 252 -10.07 0.60 -13.11
CA MET A 252 -10.28 -0.41 -14.16
C MET A 252 -10.77 -1.74 -13.60
N GLU A 253 -10.23 -2.19 -12.47
CA GLU A 253 -10.55 -3.48 -11.87
C GLU A 253 -10.69 -3.32 -10.36
N ALA A 254 -11.93 -3.08 -9.91
CA ALA A 254 -12.25 -2.84 -8.52
C ALA A 254 -13.38 -3.77 -8.06
N SER A 255 -13.24 -4.39 -6.90
CA SER A 255 -14.26 -5.26 -6.33
C SER A 255 -14.26 -5.23 -4.80
N TYR A 256 -15.38 -5.62 -4.21
CA TYR A 256 -15.55 -5.68 -2.76
C TYR A 256 -16.36 -6.92 -2.36
N PRO A 257 -16.14 -7.47 -1.15
CA PRO A 257 -16.95 -8.55 -0.64
C PRO A 257 -18.36 -8.07 -0.27
N ILE A 258 -19.33 -8.98 -0.38
CA ILE A 258 -20.69 -8.80 0.11
C ILE A 258 -20.88 -9.69 1.34
N LYS A 259 -21.45 -9.10 2.39
CA LYS A 259 -21.95 -9.82 3.56
C LYS A 259 -23.37 -9.36 3.88
N THR A 260 -24.34 -10.21 3.59
CA THR A 260 -25.78 -10.03 3.80
C THR A 260 -26.33 -10.87 4.96
N SER A 261 -25.66 -11.97 5.30
CA SER A 261 -26.01 -12.85 6.41
C SER A 261 -25.43 -12.31 7.73
N SER A 262 -26.25 -12.21 8.77
CA SER A 262 -25.76 -11.95 10.13
C SER A 262 -24.93 -13.14 10.60
N SER A 263 -23.72 -12.90 11.13
CA SER A 263 -22.92 -13.97 11.73
C SER A 263 -23.69 -14.59 12.90
N LYS A 264 -24.26 -15.79 12.72
CA LYS A 264 -24.59 -16.63 13.88
C LYS A 264 -23.24 -16.95 14.53
N SER A 265 -23.05 -16.51 15.77
CA SER A 265 -21.96 -17.03 16.60
C SER A 265 -22.03 -18.54 16.55
N MET A 266 -20.96 -19.20 16.09
CA MET A 266 -20.83 -20.63 16.28
C MET A 266 -20.78 -20.86 17.79
N GLU A 267 -21.90 -21.25 18.38
CA GLU A 267 -21.89 -21.89 19.70
C GLU A 267 -21.04 -23.14 19.54
N HIS A 268 -19.86 -23.11 20.14
CA HIS A 268 -19.03 -24.28 20.30
C HIS A 268 -19.78 -25.21 21.26
N SER A 269 -20.56 -26.14 20.71
CA SER A 269 -21.08 -27.28 21.46
C SER A 269 -19.88 -28.03 22.04
N SER A 270 -19.64 -27.85 23.34
CA SER A 270 -18.70 -28.67 24.11
C SER A 270 -19.28 -30.08 24.22
N LEU A 271 -19.00 -30.91 23.23
CA LEU A 271 -19.09 -32.35 23.43
C LEU A 271 -17.91 -32.74 24.30
N LEU A 272 -18.27 -33.20 25.49
CA LEU A 272 -17.42 -33.71 26.55
C LEU A 272 -16.36 -34.66 25.98
N LYS A 273 -15.11 -34.45 26.40
CA LYS A 273 -14.07 -35.47 26.31
C LYS A 273 -14.40 -36.53 27.35
N ASP A 274 -14.67 -37.76 26.91
CA ASP A 274 -14.52 -38.91 27.80
C ASP A 274 -13.02 -39.17 27.97
N GLU A 275 -12.63 -39.28 29.24
CA GLU A 275 -11.30 -39.59 29.72
C GLU A 275 -10.86 -40.99 29.31
N LEU A 276 -9.57 -41.13 28.97
CA LEU A 276 -8.61 -42.09 29.52
C LEU A 276 -7.19 -41.59 29.21
#